data_AF-A0A2N6QP28-F1
#
_entry.id   AF-A0A2N6QP28-F1
#
_cell.length_a   1.000
_cell.length_b   1.000
_cell.length_c   1.000
_cell.angle_alpha   90.00
_cell.angle_beta   90.00
_cell.angle_gamma   90.00
#
_symmetry.space_group_name_H-M   'P 1'
#
loop_
_entity.id
_entity.type
_entity.pdbx_description
1 polymer ?
#
loop_
_entity_poly.entity_id
_entity_poly.type
_entity_poly.pdbx_seq_one_letter_code
_entity_poly.pdbx_strand_id
1 'polypeptide(L)' 'MMTKIEMEAMEAVIGIRKEMAKANEIDWEQRRYEIAKDYYVMACSQAKAHGGETMGDILEAAAWLSAVAADKLIEVLKK' A
#
# COMPACT_ATOMS: atom_id res chain seq x y z
N MET A 1 46.08 -8.50 0.44
CA MET A 1 45.40 -8.39 -0.87
C MET A 1 44.29 -9.42 -0.86
N MET A 2 43.07 -9.05 -1.25
CA MET A 2 41.93 -9.97 -1.30
C MET A 2 42.11 -10.93 -2.48
N THR A 3 41.77 -12.20 -2.31
CA THR A 3 41.86 -13.22 -3.37
C THR A 3 40.72 -13.05 -4.38
N LYS A 4 40.91 -13.61 -5.58
CA LYS A 4 39.89 -13.58 -6.63
C LYS A 4 38.56 -14.23 -6.18
N ILE A 5 38.65 -15.33 -5.43
CA ILE A 5 37.49 -16.04 -4.89
C ILE A 5 36.74 -15.16 -3.88
N GLU A 6 37.46 -14.45 -3.00
CA GLU A 6 36.86 -13.53 -2.03
C GLU A 6 36.18 -12.34 -2.72
N MET A 7 36.74 -11.82 -3.82
CA MET A 7 36.10 -10.78 -4.63
C MET A 7 34.80 -11.26 -5.28
N GLU A 8 34.84 -12.42 -5.96
CA GLU A 8 33.65 -13.02 -6.61
C GLU A 8 32.56 -13.35 -5.59
N ALA A 9 32.92 -13.87 -4.41
CA ALA A 9 31.99 -14.12 -3.33
C ALA A 9 31.33 -12.84 -2.79
N MET A 10 32.12 -11.76 -2.67
CA MET A 10 31.59 -10.46 -2.22
C MET A 10 30.62 -9.85 -3.23
N GLU A 11 30.93 -9.93 -4.53
CA GLU A 11 30.03 -9.49 -5.60
C GLU A 11 28.72 -10.28 -5.61
N ALA A 12 28.78 -11.60 -5.43
CA ALA A 12 27.59 -12.45 -5.33
C ALA A 12 26.71 -12.07 -4.13
N VAL A 13 27.30 -11.83 -2.95
CA VAL A 13 26.57 -11.40 -1.75
C VAL A 13 25.92 -10.03 -1.95
N ILE A 14 26.62 -9.08 -2.60
CA ILE A 14 26.05 -7.77 -2.94
C ILE A 14 24.87 -7.93 -3.91
N GLY A 15 25.01 -8.79 -4.92
CA GLY A 15 23.94 -9.10 -5.88
C GLY A 15 22.71 -9.64 -5.17
N ILE A 16 22.86 -10.65 -4.32
CA ILE A 16 21.77 -11.24 -3.54
C ILE A 16 21.08 -10.18 -2.67
N ARG A 17 21.84 -9.33 -1.97
CA ARG A 17 21.25 -8.26 -1.14
C ARG A 17 20.43 -7.27 -1.96
N LYS A 18 20.87 -6.89 -3.15
CA LYS A 18 20.12 -5.98 -4.04
C LYS A 18 18.83 -6.61 -4.51
N GLU A 19 18.86 -7.87 -4.93
CA GLU A 19 17.65 -8.57 -5.39
C GLU A 19 16.67 -8.82 -4.24
N MET A 20 17.17 -9.17 -3.05
CA MET A 20 16.34 -9.25 -1.84
C MET A 20 15.73 -7.91 -1.44
N ALA A 21 16.47 -6.81 -1.58
CA ALA A 21 15.95 -5.47 -1.28
C ALA A 21 14.82 -5.08 -2.25
N LYS A 22 14.97 -5.38 -3.55
CA LYS A 22 13.92 -5.15 -4.57
C LYS A 22 12.71 -6.06 -4.35
N ALA A 23 12.92 -7.33 -4.03
CA ALA A 23 11.83 -8.27 -3.78
C ALA A 23 11.01 -7.90 -2.53
N ASN A 24 11.63 -7.19 -1.59
CA ASN A 24 10.98 -6.67 -0.38
C ASN A 24 10.49 -5.21 -0.54
N GLU A 25 10.60 -4.64 -1.73
CA GLU A 25 10.08 -3.29 -1.98
C GLU A 25 8.55 -3.35 -1.94
N ILE A 26 7.97 -2.58 -1.02
CA ILE A 26 6.52 -2.53 -0.85
C ILE A 26 5.94 -1.74 -2.02
N ASP A 27 5.07 -2.37 -2.80
CA ASP A 27 4.21 -1.66 -3.74
C ASP A 27 3.18 -0.84 -2.95
N TRP A 28 3.51 0.43 -2.73
CA TRP A 28 2.69 1.35 -1.97
C TRP A 28 1.39 1.72 -2.68
N GLU A 29 1.34 1.65 -4.01
CA GLU A 29 0.13 1.92 -4.78
C GLU A 29 -0.85 0.75 -4.66
N GLN A 30 -0.36 -0.48 -4.82
CA GLN A 30 -1.14 -1.67 -4.54
C GLN A 30 -1.63 -1.68 -3.08
N ARG A 31 -0.75 -1.33 -2.14
CA ARG A 31 -1.12 -1.27 -0.71
C ARG A 31 -2.20 -0.22 -0.44
N ARG A 32 -2.12 0.94 -1.09
CA ARG A 32 -3.13 2.02 -1.00
C ARG A 32 -4.49 1.53 -1.49
N TYR A 33 -4.52 0.86 -2.65
CA TYR A 33 -5.74 0.31 -3.22
C TYR A 33 -6.39 -0.72 -2.28
N GLU A 34 -5.61 -1.65 -1.74
CA GLU A 34 -6.11 -2.66 -0.81
C GLU A 34 -6.71 -2.03 0.45
N ILE A 35 -6.04 -1.05 1.06
CA ILE A 35 -6.59 -0.34 2.23
C ILE A 35 -7.89 0.40 1.86
N ALA A 36 -7.89 1.14 0.75
CA ALA A 36 -9.07 1.88 0.32
C ALA A 36 -10.25 0.94 0.03
N LYS A 37 -10.01 -0.22 -0.59
CA LYS A 37 -11.04 -1.23 -0.86
C LYS A 37 -11.69 -1.73 0.44
N ASP A 38 -10.89 -2.06 1.45
CA ASP A 38 -11.40 -2.54 2.74
C ASP A 38 -12.23 -1.47 3.46
N TYR A 39 -11.74 -0.23 3.48
CA TYR A 39 -12.49 0.91 4.04
C TYR A 39 -13.76 1.21 3.25
N TYR A 40 -13.74 1.04 1.93
CA TYR A 40 -14.89 1.31 1.08
C TYR A 40 -16.04 0.35 1.38
N VAL A 41 -15.74 -0.94 1.49
CA VAL A 41 -16.73 -1.96 1.89
C VAL A 41 -17.27 -1.64 3.29
N MET A 42 -16.40 -1.29 4.23
CA MET A 42 -16.81 -0.91 5.58
C MET A 42 -17.72 0.33 5.57
N ALA A 43 -17.34 1.39 4.87
CA ALA A 43 -18.10 2.64 4.78
C ALA A 43 -19.47 2.42 4.13
N CYS A 44 -19.53 1.67 3.03
CA CYS A 44 -20.79 1.29 2.38
C CYS A 44 -21.69 0.47 3.32
N SER A 45 -21.12 -0.43 4.13
CA SER A 45 -21.89 -1.29 5.03
C SER A 45 -22.52 -0.53 6.21
N GLN A 46 -21.93 0.60 6.59
CA GLN A 46 -22.39 1.44 7.69
C GLN A 46 -23.23 2.63 7.23
N ALA A 47 -23.19 2.95 5.93
CA ALA A 47 -23.94 4.05 5.36
C ALA A 47 -25.44 3.85 5.51
N LYS A 48 -26.13 4.92 5.92
CA LYS A 48 -27.59 4.99 5.96
C LYS A 48 -28.00 6.14 5.07
N ALA A 49 -28.91 5.90 4.15
CA ALA A 49 -29.50 6.97 3.35
C ALA A 49 -30.35 7.86 4.28
N HIS A 50 -30.01 9.14 4.32
CA HIS A 50 -30.87 10.15 4.92
C HIS A 50 -31.72 10.82 3.82
N GLY A 51 -32.91 11.32 4.20
CA GLY A 51 -33.88 11.82 3.23
C GLY A 51 -33.30 12.90 2.31
N GLY A 52 -33.21 12.59 1.02
CA GLY A 52 -32.66 13.48 -0.02
C GLY A 52 -31.37 12.98 -0.67
N GLU A 53 -30.65 12.03 -0.06
CA GLU A 53 -29.43 11.45 -0.63
C GLU A 53 -29.76 10.35 -1.63
N THR A 54 -29.07 10.36 -2.77
CA THR A 54 -29.08 9.25 -3.71
C THR A 54 -28.06 8.19 -3.28
N MET A 55 -28.23 6.96 -3.79
CA MET A 55 -27.22 5.93 -3.62
C MET A 55 -25.86 6.36 -4.22
N GLY A 56 -25.87 7.17 -5.28
CA GLY A 56 -24.65 7.72 -5.88
C GLY A 56 -23.87 8.60 -4.90
N ASP A 57 -24.56 9.50 -4.19
CA ASP A 57 -23.94 10.40 -3.21
C ASP A 57 -23.28 9.62 -2.07
N ILE A 58 -23.94 8.55 -1.61
CA ILE A 58 -23.43 7.67 -0.56
C ILE A 58 -22.15 6.94 -1.00
N LEU A 59 -22.17 6.38 -2.22
CA LEU A 59 -21.01 5.66 -2.76
C LEU A 59 -19.84 6.61 -3.04
N GLU A 60 -20.11 7.83 -3.51
CA GLU A 60 -19.08 8.85 -3.72
C GLU A 60 -18.43 9.26 -2.40
N ALA A 61 -19.23 9.54 -1.36
CA ALA A 61 -18.72 9.87 -0.04
C ALA A 61 -17.88 8.72 0.57
N ALA A 62 -18.35 7.47 0.42
CA ALA A 62 -17.62 6.29 0.87
C ALA A 62 -16.28 6.12 0.13
N ALA A 63 -16.25 6.34 -1.19
CA ALA A 63 -15.03 6.26 -1.99
C ALA A 63 -14.00 7.32 -1.55
N TRP A 64 -14.44 8.56 -1.38
CA TRP A 64 -13.59 9.65 -0.91
C TRP A 64 -13.01 9.36 0.48
N LEU A 65 -13.84 8.98 1.45
CA LEU A 65 -13.41 8.67 2.81
C LEU A 65 -12.34 7.57 2.82
N SER A 66 -12.54 6.55 1.99
CA SER A 66 -11.65 5.39 1.92
C SER A 66 -10.29 5.73 1.34
N ALA A 67 -10.25 6.58 0.31
CA ALA A 67 -8.99 7.08 -0.24
C ALA A 67 -8.21 7.90 0.80
N VAL A 68 -8.90 8.80 1.52
CA VAL A 68 -8.29 9.62 2.58
C VAL A 68 -7.75 8.75 3.72
N ALA A 69 -8.51 7.74 4.15
CA ALA A 69 -8.08 6.82 5.20
C ALA A 69 -6.83 6.02 4.77
N ALA A 70 -6.78 5.55 3.51
CA ALA A 70 -5.64 4.85 2.96
C ALA A 70 -4.38 5.73 2.93
N ASP A 71 -4.51 6.97 2.48
CA ASP A 71 -3.40 7.93 2.43
C ASP A 71 -2.84 8.20 3.84
N LYS A 72 -3.73 8.43 4.82
CA LYS A 72 -3.32 8.67 6.21
C LYS A 72 -2.65 7.45 6.85
N LEU A 73 -3.13 6.24 6.58
CA LEU A 73 -2.50 5.02 7.09
C LEU A 73 -1.11 4.82 6.48
N ILE A 74 -0.96 5.07 5.17
CA ILE A 74 0.34 4.99 4.50
C ILE A 74 1.33 6.02 5.04
N GLU A 75 0.90 7.26 5.30
CA GLU A 75 1.75 8.30 5.93
C GLU A 75 2.32 7.84 7.29
N VAL A 76 1.57 7.02 8.04
CA VAL A 76 2.03 6.44 9.31
C VAL A 76 2.97 5.25 9.09
N LEU A 77 2.66 4.38 8.12
CA LEU A 77 3.43 3.16 7.85
C LEU A 77 4.76 3.39 7.15
N LYS A 78 4.92 4.52 6.45
CA LYS A 78 6.18 4.90 5.78
C LYS A 78 7.22 5.50 6.73
N LYS A 79 6.91 5.67 8.02
CA LYS A 79 7.85 6.16 9.05
C LYS A 79 8.63 5.02 9.66
#